data_AF-S4PAG8-F1
#
_entry.id   AF-S4PAG8-F1
#
_cell.length_a   1.000
_cell.length_b   1.000
_cell.length_c   1.000
_cell.angle_alpha   90.00
_cell.angle_beta   90.00
_cell.angle_gamma   90.00
#
_symmetry.space_group_name_H-M   'P 1'
#
loop_
_entity.id
_entity.type
_entity.pdbx_description
1 polymer ?
#
loop_
_entity_poly.entity_id
_entity_poly.type
_entity_poly.pdbx_seq_one_letter_code
_entity_poly.pdbx_strand_id
1 'polypeptide(L)'
;MPTQWRTIAPIIGRTAAQCLERYEYLLDQAQKKEEGEDMGDDPRKLKPGEIDPNPETKPARPDPKDMDEDELEMLSEARARLANTQGKKAKRKAREKQLEEARRLAALQKRRELSAAGISVPMR
;
A
#
# COMPACT_ATOMS: atom_id res chain seq x y z
N MET A 1 -2.54 -28.31 25.30
CA MET A 1 -3.25 -27.11 25.78
C MET A 1 -4.51 -26.95 24.93
N PRO A 2 -5.71 -27.21 25.46
CA PRO A 2 -6.94 -27.09 24.68
C PRO A 2 -7.15 -25.66 24.20
N THR A 3 -7.51 -25.49 22.92
CA THR A 3 -7.92 -24.22 22.26
C THR A 3 -6.94 -23.02 22.37
N GLN A 4 -5.67 -23.25 22.74
CA GLN A 4 -4.66 -22.18 22.86
C GLN A 4 -3.85 -21.94 21.57
N TRP A 5 -4.52 -21.57 20.49
CA TRP A 5 -3.92 -21.46 19.15
C TRP A 5 -2.82 -20.41 19.03
N ARG A 6 -2.91 -19.30 19.77
CA ARG A 6 -1.85 -18.27 19.81
C ARG A 6 -0.55 -18.77 20.44
N THR A 7 -0.65 -19.71 21.37
CA THR A 7 0.51 -20.33 22.03
C THR A 7 1.09 -21.47 21.18
N ILE A 8 0.23 -22.22 20.48
CA ILE A 8 0.61 -23.36 19.65
C ILE A 8 1.24 -22.91 18.32
N ALA A 9 0.71 -21.84 17.71
CA ALA A 9 1.12 -21.36 16.39
C ALA A 9 2.63 -21.11 16.22
N PRO A 10 3.32 -20.39 17.13
CA PRO A 10 4.77 -20.19 17.04
C PRO A 10 5.58 -21.49 17.12
N ILE A 11 5.09 -22.51 17.83
CA ILE A 11 5.76 -23.82 17.98
C ILE A 11 5.72 -24.59 16.64
N ILE A 12 4.60 -24.49 15.91
CA ILE A 12 4.38 -25.21 14.64
C ILE A 12 4.90 -24.39 13.42
N GLY A 13 5.10 -23.08 13.57
CA GLY A 13 5.55 -22.21 12.49
C GLY A 13 4.45 -21.90 11.46
N ARG A 14 3.21 -21.74 11.93
CA ARG A 14 2.03 -21.34 11.15
C ARG A 14 1.23 -20.27 11.89
N THR A 15 0.32 -19.56 11.23
CA THR A 15 -0.54 -18.60 11.93
C THR A 15 -1.56 -19.32 12.81
N ALA A 16 -2.05 -18.65 13.86
CA ALA A 16 -3.07 -19.23 14.74
C ALA A 16 -4.35 -19.63 13.99
N ALA A 17 -4.75 -18.82 13.00
CA ALA A 17 -5.89 -19.12 12.13
C ALA A 17 -5.65 -20.38 11.27
N GLN A 18 -4.49 -20.48 10.63
CA GLN A 18 -4.12 -21.67 9.83
C GLN A 18 -4.06 -22.94 10.69
N CYS A 19 -3.54 -22.84 11.92
CA CYS A 19 -3.50 -23.97 12.85
C CYS A 19 -4.90 -24.43 13.25
N LEU A 20 -5.79 -23.49 13.57
CA LEU A 20 -7.19 -23.79 13.92
C LEU A 20 -7.94 -24.41 12.75
N GLU A 21 -7.89 -23.78 11.57
CA GLU A 21 -8.55 -24.28 10.34
C GLU A 21 -8.08 -25.69 9.99
N ARG A 22 -6.75 -25.92 10.04
CA ARG A 22 -6.19 -27.25 9.76
C ARG A 22 -6.59 -28.28 10.81
N TYR A 23 -6.66 -27.89 12.08
CA TYR A 23 -7.09 -28.78 13.14
C TYR A 23 -8.55 -29.21 12.98
N GLU A 24 -9.45 -28.26 12.72
CA GLU A 24 -10.87 -28.54 12.47
C GLU A 24 -11.05 -29.43 11.23
N TYR A 25 -10.34 -29.13 10.14
CA TYR A 25 -10.35 -29.97 8.94
C TYR A 25 -9.96 -31.43 9.23
N LEU A 26 -8.95 -31.65 10.06
CA LEU A 26 -8.51 -33.00 10.44
C LEU A 26 -9.52 -33.72 11.35
N LEU A 27 -10.21 -32.99 12.23
CA LEU A 27 -11.31 -33.54 13.04
C LEU A 27 -12.49 -33.96 12.16
N ASP A 28 -12.91 -33.08 11.24
CA ASP A 28 -14.02 -33.36 10.32
C ASP A 28 -13.68 -34.57 9.41
N GLN A 29 -12.43 -34.70 8.96
CA GLN A 29 -11.98 -35.87 8.20
C GLN A 29 -12.01 -37.18 9.01
N ALA A 30 -11.69 -37.12 10.30
CA ALA A 30 -11.74 -38.28 11.18
C ALA A 30 -13.19 -38.71 11.45
N GLN A 31 -14.08 -37.76 11.76
CA GLN A 31 -15.50 -38.01 12.02
C GLN A 31 -16.24 -38.51 10.76
N LYS A 32 -15.97 -37.92 9.59
CA LYS A 32 -16.55 -38.38 8.31
C LYS A 32 -16.19 -39.82 7.95
N LYS A 33 -15.03 -40.32 8.41
CA LYS A 33 -14.66 -41.74 8.24
C LYS A 33 -15.42 -42.69 9.17
N GLU A 34 -15.96 -42.20 10.29
CA GLU A 34 -16.72 -43.01 11.26
C GLU A 34 -18.22 -43.04 10.96
N GLU A 35 -18.83 -41.93 10.52
CA GLU A 35 -20.31 -41.81 10.53
C GLU A 35 -21.02 -41.89 9.16
N GLY A 36 -20.28 -41.92 8.04
CA GLY A 36 -20.88 -42.17 6.71
C GLY A 36 -21.90 -41.12 6.25
N GLU A 37 -21.43 -40.16 5.44
CA GLU A 37 -22.25 -39.20 4.67
C GLU A 37 -23.44 -38.56 5.40
N ASP A 38 -23.17 -37.49 6.16
CA ASP A 38 -24.13 -36.38 6.24
C ASP A 38 -23.43 -35.09 5.81
N MET A 39 -23.79 -34.61 4.61
CA MET A 39 -23.41 -33.29 4.10
C MET A 39 -24.38 -32.25 4.68
N GLY A 40 -24.47 -32.21 6.00
CA GLY A 40 -25.12 -31.12 6.72
C GLY A 40 -24.36 -29.81 6.47
N ASP A 41 -25.10 -28.71 6.33
CA ASP A 41 -24.54 -27.38 6.10
C ASP A 41 -23.55 -27.03 7.23
N ASP A 42 -22.27 -26.86 6.89
CA ASP A 42 -21.20 -26.62 7.87
C ASP A 42 -21.53 -25.34 8.66
N PRO A 43 -21.81 -25.43 9.97
CA PRO A 43 -22.20 -24.27 10.78
C PRO A 43 -21.15 -23.15 10.82
N ARG A 44 -19.91 -23.46 10.40
CA ARG A 44 -18.79 -22.51 10.33
C ARG A 44 -18.84 -21.64 9.06
N LYS A 45 -19.61 -22.02 8.04
CA LYS A 45 -19.79 -21.19 6.85
C LYS A 45 -20.63 -19.96 7.21
N LEU A 46 -20.11 -18.79 6.82
CA LEU A 46 -20.82 -17.52 6.99
C LEU A 46 -22.18 -17.61 6.32
N LYS A 47 -23.23 -17.22 7.06
CA LYS A 47 -24.57 -17.12 6.48
C LYS A 47 -24.64 -15.90 5.55
N PRO A 48 -25.51 -15.92 4.53
CA PRO A 48 -25.72 -14.75 3.69
C PRO A 48 -26.09 -13.52 4.54
N GLY A 49 -25.27 -12.47 4.47
CA GLY A 49 -25.44 -11.22 5.22
C GLY A 49 -24.58 -11.08 6.48
N GLU A 50 -23.85 -12.13 6.90
CA GLU A 50 -22.88 -12.04 8.00
C GLU A 50 -21.53 -11.52 7.51
N ILE A 51 -20.95 -10.55 8.23
CA ILE A 51 -19.60 -10.05 7.97
C ILE A 51 -18.61 -11.05 8.59
N ASP A 52 -17.59 -11.42 7.81
CA ASP A 52 -16.51 -12.26 8.31
C ASP A 52 -15.77 -11.56 9.47
N PRO A 53 -15.63 -12.20 10.64
CA PRO A 53 -14.86 -11.63 11.74
C PRO A 53 -13.34 -11.55 11.48
N ASN A 54 -12.78 -12.34 10.55
CA ASN A 54 -11.34 -12.40 10.28
C ASN A 54 -11.00 -12.30 8.77
N PRO A 55 -11.41 -11.23 8.06
CA PRO A 55 -11.23 -11.11 6.61
C PRO A 55 -9.75 -11.07 6.19
N GLU A 56 -8.84 -10.67 7.08
CA GLU A 56 -7.39 -10.64 6.82
C GLU A 56 -6.78 -12.04 6.66
N THR A 57 -7.49 -13.07 7.11
CA THR A 57 -7.03 -14.47 6.97
C THR A 57 -7.37 -15.07 5.61
N LYS A 58 -8.23 -14.40 4.83
CA LYS A 58 -8.64 -14.86 3.50
C LYS A 58 -7.67 -14.40 2.42
N PRO A 59 -7.56 -15.16 1.31
CA PRO A 59 -6.83 -14.70 0.13
C PRO A 59 -7.39 -13.39 -0.41
N ALA A 60 -6.51 -12.52 -0.90
CA ALA A 60 -6.91 -11.29 -1.56
C ALA A 60 -7.73 -11.60 -2.83
N ARG A 61 -8.72 -10.75 -3.10
CA ARG A 61 -9.49 -10.83 -4.35
C ARG A 61 -8.60 -10.35 -5.49
N PRO A 62 -8.62 -10.99 -6.67
CA PRO A 62 -7.94 -10.48 -7.86
C PRO A 62 -8.49 -9.12 -8.29
N ASP A 63 -7.62 -8.29 -8.84
CA ASP A 63 -7.98 -6.96 -9.34
C ASP A 63 -8.98 -7.07 -10.51
N PRO A 64 -10.00 -6.20 -10.57
CA PRO A 64 -10.90 -6.13 -11.71
C PRO A 64 -10.16 -5.62 -12.95
N LYS A 65 -10.65 -6.00 -14.15
CA LYS A 65 -10.05 -5.53 -15.41
C LYS A 65 -10.16 -4.02 -15.57
N ASP A 66 -11.33 -3.49 -15.23
CA ASP A 66 -11.63 -2.07 -15.22
C ASP A 66 -11.64 -1.63 -13.74
N MET A 67 -10.49 -1.17 -13.25
CA MET A 67 -10.36 -0.57 -11.91
C MET A 67 -11.19 0.71 -11.84
N ASP A 68 -11.80 0.96 -10.68
CA ASP A 68 -12.54 2.19 -10.45
C ASP A 68 -11.60 3.38 -10.18
N GLU A 69 -12.20 4.58 -10.06
CA GLU A 69 -11.45 5.82 -9.85
C GLU A 69 -10.70 5.81 -8.50
N ASP A 70 -11.31 5.21 -7.47
CA ASP A 70 -10.75 5.15 -6.12
C ASP A 70 -9.49 4.27 -6.08
N GLU A 71 -9.51 3.10 -6.72
CA GLU A 71 -8.37 2.18 -6.82
C GLU A 71 -7.22 2.81 -7.62
N LEU A 72 -7.54 3.45 -8.75
CA LEU A 72 -6.55 4.14 -9.58
C LEU A 72 -5.91 5.32 -8.84
N GLU A 73 -6.71 6.11 -8.13
CA GLU A 73 -6.22 7.22 -7.32
C GLU A 73 -5.31 6.71 -6.19
N MET A 74 -5.71 5.64 -5.48
CA MET A 74 -4.92 5.00 -4.43
C MET A 74 -3.55 4.54 -4.94
N LEU A 75 -3.49 3.90 -6.12
CA LEU A 75 -2.23 3.48 -6.73
C LEU A 75 -1.35 4.68 -7.12
N SER A 76 -1.96 5.75 -7.64
CA SER A 76 -1.24 6.96 -8.01
C SER A 76 -0.63 7.65 -6.77
N GLU A 77 -1.38 7.70 -5.67
CA GLU A 77 -0.91 8.26 -4.41
C GLU A 77 0.21 7.41 -3.80
N ALA A 78 0.04 6.09 -3.79
CA ALA A 78 1.05 5.16 -3.28
C ALA A 78 2.38 5.32 -4.02
N ARG A 79 2.35 5.42 -5.35
CA ARG A 79 3.54 5.70 -6.19
C ARG A 79 4.18 7.03 -5.82
N ALA A 80 3.38 8.09 -5.68
CA ALA A 80 3.88 9.42 -5.33
C ALA A 80 4.52 9.46 -3.94
N ARG A 81 3.95 8.75 -2.95
CA ARG A 81 4.49 8.64 -1.59
C ARG A 81 5.80 7.85 -1.57
N LEU A 82 5.86 6.69 -2.23
CA LEU A 82 7.06 5.85 -2.29
C LEU A 82 8.24 6.54 -2.98
N ALA A 83 7.97 7.30 -4.05
CA ALA A 83 9.01 8.03 -4.77
C ALA A 83 9.56 9.25 -3.99
N ASN A 84 8.79 9.77 -3.03
CA ASN A 84 9.13 11.00 -2.34
C ASN A 84 10.02 10.76 -1.11
N THR A 85 11.31 11.05 -1.24
CA THR A 85 12.29 10.96 -0.15
C THR A 85 12.66 12.33 0.45
N GLN A 86 12.17 13.44 -0.15
CA GLN A 86 12.61 14.78 0.20
C GLN A 86 11.65 15.49 1.17
N GLY A 87 12.21 15.98 2.29
CA GLY A 87 11.48 16.80 3.24
C GLY A 87 11.19 18.23 2.72
N LYS A 88 10.35 18.96 3.47
CA LYS A 88 9.89 20.32 3.12
C LYS A 88 11.03 21.31 2.84
N LYS A 89 12.11 21.27 3.65
CA LYS A 89 13.26 22.18 3.50
C LYS A 89 14.05 21.89 2.22
N ALA A 90 14.26 20.61 1.89
CA ALA A 90 14.96 20.22 0.66
C ALA A 90 14.18 20.65 -0.58
N LYS A 91 12.86 20.40 -0.62
CA LYS A 91 12.00 20.86 -1.72
C LYS A 91 11.98 22.38 -1.86
N ARG A 92 11.94 23.13 -0.75
CA ARG A 92 12.02 24.60 -0.78
C ARG A 92 13.35 25.08 -1.35
N LYS A 93 14.47 24.56 -0.85
CA LYS A 93 15.82 24.92 -1.31
C LYS A 93 16.02 24.61 -2.80
N ALA A 94 15.49 23.48 -3.27
CA ALA A 94 15.54 23.13 -4.70
C ALA A 94 14.79 24.15 -5.57
N ARG A 95 13.58 24.56 -5.16
CA ARG A 95 12.83 25.62 -5.85
C ARG A 95 13.52 26.99 -5.80
N GLU A 96 14.08 27.36 -4.65
CA GLU A 96 14.84 28.62 -4.50
C GLU A 96 16.05 28.65 -5.44
N LYS A 97 16.80 27.54 -5.55
CA LYS A 97 17.92 27.42 -6.49
C LYS A 97 17.49 27.62 -7.96
N GLN A 98 16.39 26.99 -8.38
CA GLN A 98 15.86 27.15 -9.73
C GLN A 98 15.44 28.60 -10.00
N LEU A 99 14.79 29.27 -9.04
CA LEU A 99 14.41 30.68 -9.15
C LEU A 99 15.63 31.61 -9.22
N GLU A 100 16.69 31.31 -8.48
CA GLU A 100 17.95 32.06 -8.51
C GLU A 100 18.63 31.93 -9.89
N GLU A 101 18.69 30.72 -10.44
CA GLU A 101 19.22 30.49 -11.79
C GLU A 101 18.41 31.24 -12.86
N ALA A 102 17.07 31.21 -12.78
CA ALA A 102 16.21 31.97 -13.67
C ALA A 102 16.44 33.49 -13.57
N ARG A 103 16.54 34.03 -12.35
CA ARG A 103 16.84 35.46 -12.12
C ARG A 103 18.21 35.84 -12.70
N ARG A 104 19.22 34.99 -12.50
CA ARG A 104 20.57 35.21 -13.04
C ARG A 104 20.55 35.27 -14.56
N LEU A 105 19.83 34.36 -15.22
CA LEU A 105 19.69 34.34 -16.68
C LEU A 105 18.98 35.59 -17.19
N ALA A 106 17.87 35.99 -16.56
CA ALA A 106 17.13 37.20 -16.94
C ALA A 106 17.97 38.48 -16.77
N ALA A 107 18.69 38.61 -15.66
CA ALA A 107 19.59 39.74 -15.43
C ALA A 107 20.74 39.78 -16.46
N LEU A 108 21.26 38.61 -16.82
CA LEU A 108 22.32 38.49 -17.82
C LEU A 108 21.82 38.82 -19.23
N GLN A 109 20.60 38.40 -19.59
CA GLN A 109 19.95 38.81 -20.83
C GLN A 109 19.80 40.33 -20.88
N LYS A 110 19.20 40.94 -19.85
CA LYS A 110 19.03 42.39 -19.75
C LYS A 110 20.36 43.15 -19.90
N ARG A 111 21.42 42.66 -19.26
CA ARG A 111 22.76 43.28 -19.36
C ARG A 111 23.33 43.17 -20.77
N ARG A 112 23.17 42.02 -21.43
CA ARG A 112 23.60 41.84 -22.83
C ARG A 112 22.87 42.78 -23.77
N GLU A 113 21.56 42.92 -23.61
CA GLU A 113 20.73 43.84 -24.40
C GLU A 113 21.16 45.30 -24.22
N LEU A 114 21.35 45.74 -22.97
CA LEU A 114 21.83 47.09 -22.68
C LEU A 114 23.23 47.35 -23.24
N SER A 115 24.14 46.38 -23.12
CA SER A 115 25.50 46.47 -23.67
C SER A 115 25.49 46.50 -25.21
N ALA A 116 24.62 45.74 -25.86
CA ALA A 116 24.45 45.75 -27.31
C ALA A 116 23.89 47.09 -27.80
N ALA A 117 23.05 47.74 -26.99
CA ALA A 117 22.56 49.10 -27.22
C ALA A 117 23.59 50.20 -26.87
N GLY A 118 24.79 49.83 -26.38
CA GLY A 118 25.85 50.78 -26.01
C GLY A 118 25.64 51.47 -24.65
N ILE A 119 24.68 51.02 -23.84
CA ILE A 119 24.39 51.60 -22.52
C ILE A 119 25.24 50.89 -21.46
N SER A 120 26.28 51.57 -20.96
CA SER A 120 27.11 51.08 -19.86
C SER A 120 26.42 51.29 -18.51
N VAL A 121 26.04 50.21 -17.84
CA VAL A 121 25.48 50.24 -16.48
C VAL A 121 26.50 49.67 -15.50
N PRO A 122 26.89 50.41 -14.43
CA PRO A 122 27.81 49.90 -13.43
C PRO A 122 27.21 48.70 -12.69
N MET A 123 28.01 47.66 -12.45
CA MET A 123 27.62 46.56 -11.57
C MET A 123 27.41 47.12 -10.15
N ARG A 124 26.24 46.84 -9.57
CA ARG A 124 25.98 46.95 -8.13
C ARG A 124 26.05 45.58 -7.50
#